data_AF-A0A3D4I332-F1
#
_entry.id   AF-A0A3D4I332-F1
#
_cell.length_a   1.000
_cell.length_b   1.000
_cell.length_c   1.000
_cell.angle_alpha   90.00
_cell.angle_beta   90.00
_cell.angle_gamma   90.00
#
_symmetry.space_group_name_H-M   'P 1'
#
loop_
_entity.id
_entity.type
_entity.pdbx_description
1 polymer ?
#
loop_
_entity_poly.entity_id
_entity_poly.type
_entity_poly.pdbx_seq_one_letter_code
_entity_poly.pdbx_strand_id
1 'polypeptide(L)'
;MGRLFGTDGVRGVANRELTCELAMKIGRAAADVLTDSSHRHPKILIGKDTRISSDMLENAMTAGLCSVGANVVKLGVVPTPAVAFLVGKYKADAGVMLTASHNPCEFNGIKIFSGDGYKLPDALEEQIEAIVLDGDGRGAGEAPVGGDVGRVSEAPQAVRDYIDHVKSTVAFSLDGMKIGIDCANGSASRTAETLFTELGAQCSMFADDPNGVNVNDSCGSTHIESLEKFVVENALDAGVAFDGDADRCLAVDEKGRLVDGDYVMAICAADLKSRGKLAQNAVVGTIMTNMGFMRFCEDNGMQFESTKVGDRYVLERMRQDGYNFGGEQSGHI
;
A
#
# COMPACT_ATOMS: atom_id res chain seq x y z
N MET A 1 18.21 3.85 11.82
CA MET A 1 17.92 3.27 10.49
C MET A 1 18.33 1.82 10.59
N GLY A 2 17.40 0.89 10.34
CA GLY A 2 17.67 -0.54 10.45
C GLY A 2 18.75 -1.00 9.48
N ARG A 3 19.42 -2.12 9.79
CA ARG A 3 20.37 -2.82 8.91
C ARG A 3 19.64 -3.54 7.77
N LEU A 4 18.35 -3.87 7.95
CA LEU A 4 17.51 -4.58 6.97
C LEU A 4 16.22 -3.79 6.64
N PHE A 5 15.53 -3.25 7.66
CA PHE A 5 14.32 -2.45 7.45
C PHE A 5 14.68 -1.00 7.06
N GLY A 6 14.17 -0.57 5.91
CA GLY A 6 14.24 0.79 5.41
C GLY A 6 13.11 1.67 5.96
N THR A 7 12.74 2.71 5.21
CA THR A 7 11.62 3.59 5.60
C THR A 7 10.25 2.94 5.47
N ASP A 8 10.14 1.90 4.64
CA ASP A 8 8.88 1.23 4.29
C ASP A 8 9.13 -0.26 3.99
N GLY A 9 9.54 -0.99 5.02
CA GLY A 9 9.87 -2.41 4.93
C GLY A 9 11.27 -2.71 4.39
N VAL A 10 11.49 -3.97 4.01
CA VAL A 10 12.75 -4.46 3.41
C VAL A 10 12.67 -4.31 1.90
N ARG A 11 13.65 -3.68 1.25
CA ARG A 11 13.66 -3.46 -0.21
C ARG A 11 15.02 -3.77 -0.80
N GLY A 12 15.05 -4.30 -2.02
CA GLY A 12 16.29 -4.53 -2.75
C GLY A 12 16.04 -5.11 -4.14
N VAL A 13 17.11 -5.24 -4.93
CA VAL A 13 17.04 -5.96 -6.20
C VAL A 13 16.68 -7.42 -5.94
N ALA A 14 15.56 -7.87 -6.50
CA ALA A 14 15.05 -9.21 -6.29
C ALA A 14 16.06 -10.25 -6.79
N ASN A 15 16.19 -11.35 -6.05
CA ASN A 15 17.13 -12.44 -6.32
C ASN A 15 18.62 -12.08 -6.21
N ARG A 16 18.97 -10.86 -5.77
CA ARG A 16 20.35 -10.45 -5.50
C ARG A 16 20.52 -9.93 -4.08
N GLU A 17 19.74 -8.92 -3.73
CA GLU A 17 19.73 -8.31 -2.38
C GLU A 17 18.56 -8.88 -1.58
N LEU A 18 17.39 -8.96 -2.21
CA LEU A 18 16.21 -9.62 -1.67
C LEU A 18 16.07 -11.03 -2.24
N THR A 19 16.75 -11.99 -1.61
CA THR A 19 16.75 -13.41 -2.05
C THR A 19 15.62 -14.22 -1.42
N CYS A 20 15.37 -15.42 -1.97
CA CYS A 20 14.44 -16.39 -1.39
C CYS A 20 14.82 -16.77 0.05
N GLU A 21 16.11 -16.95 0.33
CA GLU A 21 16.60 -17.30 1.66
C GLU A 21 16.34 -16.17 2.65
N LEU A 22 16.56 -14.93 2.24
CA LEU A 22 16.26 -13.76 3.06
C LEU A 22 14.74 -13.64 3.32
N ALA A 23 13.92 -13.79 2.28
CA ALA A 23 12.46 -13.79 2.41
C ALA A 23 11.99 -14.91 3.37
N MET A 24 12.49 -16.14 3.22
CA MET A 24 12.14 -17.25 4.11
C MET A 24 12.54 -16.97 5.57
N LYS A 25 13.71 -16.37 5.81
CA LYS A 25 14.15 -15.95 7.15
C LYS A 25 13.25 -14.86 7.73
N ILE A 26 12.89 -13.85 6.94
CA ILE A 26 11.97 -12.79 7.34
C ILE A 26 10.60 -13.38 7.70
N GLY A 27 10.07 -14.31 6.90
CA GLY A 27 8.80 -14.97 7.19
C GLY A 27 8.82 -15.72 8.53
N ARG A 28 9.90 -16.45 8.84
CA ARG A 28 10.06 -17.12 10.13
C ARG A 28 10.12 -16.14 11.30
N ALA A 29 10.96 -15.12 11.17
CA ALA A 29 11.16 -14.11 12.21
C ALA A 29 9.88 -13.28 12.46
N ALA A 30 9.17 -12.90 11.40
CA ALA A 30 7.90 -12.17 11.50
C ALA A 30 6.85 -13.00 12.24
N ALA A 31 6.74 -14.30 11.97
CA ALA A 31 5.84 -15.16 12.74
C ALA A 31 6.28 -15.29 14.20
N ASP A 32 7.57 -15.42 14.52
CA ASP A 32 8.04 -15.49 15.92
C ASP A 32 7.74 -14.18 16.70
N VAL A 33 7.91 -13.02 16.05
CA VAL A 33 7.71 -11.71 16.69
C VAL A 33 6.23 -11.32 16.78
N LEU A 34 5.44 -11.58 15.75
CA LEU A 34 4.07 -11.06 15.63
C LEU A 34 3.02 -11.99 16.22
N THR A 35 3.41 -13.18 16.67
CA THR A 35 2.46 -14.20 17.09
C THR A 35 2.68 -14.54 18.55
N ASP A 36 1.61 -14.43 19.33
CA ASP A 36 1.62 -14.81 20.73
C ASP A 36 1.70 -16.35 20.81
N SER A 37 2.49 -16.87 21.77
CA SER A 37 2.60 -18.32 21.99
C SER A 37 1.28 -18.97 22.41
N SER A 38 0.25 -18.17 22.70
CA SER A 38 -1.13 -18.61 22.92
C SER A 38 -1.89 -18.99 21.65
N HIS A 39 -1.51 -18.49 20.47
CA HIS A 39 -2.10 -18.84 19.18
C HIS A 39 -1.28 -19.92 18.47
N ARG A 40 -1.72 -21.17 18.56
CA ARG A 40 -1.02 -22.33 17.96
C ARG A 40 -0.81 -22.21 16.44
N HIS A 41 -1.71 -21.53 15.73
CA HIS A 41 -1.63 -21.33 14.27
C HIS A 41 -2.04 -19.90 13.89
N PRO A 42 -1.14 -18.92 14.01
CA PRO A 42 -1.42 -17.55 13.62
C PRO A 42 -1.75 -17.47 12.14
N LYS A 43 -2.70 -16.61 11.77
CA LYS A 43 -3.15 -16.40 10.39
C LYS A 43 -2.46 -15.17 9.80
N ILE A 44 -1.72 -15.36 8.72
CA ILE A 44 -0.96 -14.31 8.06
C ILE A 44 -1.43 -14.18 6.61
N LEU A 45 -1.80 -12.97 6.20
CA LEU A 45 -2.19 -12.69 4.81
C LEU A 45 -0.95 -12.33 3.99
N ILE A 46 -0.88 -12.76 2.73
CA ILE A 46 0.15 -12.30 1.79
C ILE A 46 -0.52 -11.76 0.52
N GLY A 47 -0.32 -10.48 0.25
CA GLY A 47 -0.62 -9.84 -1.03
C GLY A 47 0.66 -9.51 -1.80
N LYS A 48 0.51 -9.20 -3.09
CA LYS A 48 1.63 -8.80 -3.95
C LYS A 48 1.18 -7.84 -5.04
N ASP A 49 2.15 -7.15 -5.65
CA ASP A 49 1.96 -6.46 -6.92
C ASP A 49 2.21 -7.41 -8.12
N THR A 50 2.34 -6.82 -9.30
CA THR A 50 2.45 -7.51 -10.59
C THR A 50 3.86 -7.91 -10.99
N ARG A 51 4.89 -7.66 -10.16
CA ARG A 51 6.28 -8.00 -10.50
C ARG A 51 6.47 -9.51 -10.65
N ILE A 52 7.25 -9.92 -11.65
CA ILE A 52 7.59 -11.34 -11.88
C ILE A 52 8.28 -11.98 -10.66
N SER A 53 9.05 -11.20 -9.91
CA SER A 53 9.74 -11.67 -8.70
C SER A 53 8.81 -11.89 -7.51
N SER A 54 7.59 -11.35 -7.53
CA SER A 54 6.64 -11.47 -6.42
C SER A 54 6.16 -12.90 -6.21
N ASP A 55 6.01 -13.70 -7.27
CA ASP A 55 5.67 -15.13 -7.17
C ASP A 55 6.77 -15.92 -6.44
N MET A 56 8.02 -15.64 -6.80
CA MET A 56 9.18 -16.26 -6.18
C MET A 56 9.24 -15.92 -4.67
N LEU A 57 9.10 -14.64 -4.33
CA LEU A 57 9.14 -14.17 -2.94
C LEU A 57 7.93 -14.63 -2.12
N GLU A 58 6.73 -14.68 -2.71
CA GLU A 58 5.51 -15.19 -2.05
C GLU A 58 5.69 -16.63 -1.60
N ASN A 59 6.24 -17.49 -2.47
CA ASN A 59 6.46 -18.89 -2.13
C ASN A 59 7.56 -19.05 -1.07
N ALA A 60 8.63 -18.26 -1.13
CA ALA A 60 9.68 -18.28 -0.10
C ALA A 60 9.17 -17.81 1.27
N MET A 61 8.44 -16.69 1.32
CA MET A 61 7.77 -16.19 2.53
C MET A 61 6.78 -17.22 3.07
N THR A 62 5.93 -17.78 2.20
CA THR A 62 4.95 -18.80 2.58
C THR A 62 5.62 -20.00 3.25
N ALA A 63 6.73 -20.49 2.68
CA ALA A 63 7.49 -21.60 3.25
C ALA A 63 8.10 -21.25 4.61
N GLY A 64 8.63 -20.03 4.77
CA GLY A 64 9.16 -19.53 6.03
C GLY A 64 8.09 -19.51 7.13
N LEU A 65 6.95 -18.89 6.84
CA LEU A 65 5.82 -18.76 7.75
C LEU A 65 5.24 -20.13 8.16
N CYS A 66 4.97 -21.00 7.18
CA CYS A 66 4.41 -22.33 7.47
C CYS A 66 5.38 -23.22 8.27
N SER A 67 6.70 -23.03 8.09
CA SER A 67 7.72 -23.79 8.81
C SER A 67 7.80 -23.52 10.30
N VAL A 68 7.09 -22.48 10.79
CA VAL A 68 6.94 -22.17 12.22
C VAL A 68 5.47 -22.24 12.67
N GLY A 69 4.62 -22.92 11.89
CA GLY A 69 3.24 -23.23 12.25
C GLY A 69 2.20 -22.17 11.86
N ALA A 70 2.60 -21.06 11.23
CA ALA A 70 1.66 -20.03 10.78
C ALA A 70 0.84 -20.48 9.56
N ASN A 71 -0.47 -20.23 9.60
CA ASN A 71 -1.35 -20.41 8.46
C ASN A 71 -1.25 -19.20 7.53
N VAL A 72 -1.01 -19.45 6.25
CA VAL A 72 -0.92 -18.42 5.21
C VAL A 72 -2.20 -18.38 4.39
N VAL A 73 -2.70 -17.17 4.15
CA VAL A 73 -3.78 -16.91 3.20
C VAL A 73 -3.25 -16.02 2.08
N LYS A 74 -3.17 -16.55 0.87
CA LYS A 74 -2.74 -15.79 -0.31
C LYS A 74 -3.90 -14.95 -0.83
N LEU A 75 -3.65 -13.65 -0.96
CA LEU A 75 -4.61 -12.67 -1.49
C LEU A 75 -4.50 -12.50 -3.02
N GLY A 76 -3.37 -12.93 -3.60
CA GLY A 76 -3.05 -12.68 -5.00
C GLY A 76 -2.57 -11.25 -5.23
N VAL A 77 -2.78 -10.75 -6.45
CA VAL A 77 -2.41 -9.38 -6.81
C VAL A 77 -3.46 -8.42 -6.27
N VAL A 78 -3.07 -7.57 -5.31
CA VAL A 78 -3.95 -6.59 -4.63
C VAL A 78 -3.17 -5.32 -4.30
N PRO A 79 -3.82 -4.14 -4.22
CA PRO A 79 -3.20 -2.93 -3.69
C PRO A 79 -2.64 -3.12 -2.27
N THR A 80 -1.55 -2.43 -1.95
CA THR A 80 -1.02 -2.36 -0.57
C THR A 80 -2.09 -1.99 0.47
N PRO A 81 -2.93 -0.95 0.26
CA PRO A 81 -4.02 -0.64 1.20
C PRO A 81 -5.06 -1.76 1.35
N ALA A 82 -5.22 -2.65 0.36
CA ALA A 82 -6.10 -3.81 0.49
C ALA A 82 -5.58 -4.81 1.52
N VAL A 83 -4.25 -5.02 1.61
CA VAL A 83 -3.66 -5.87 2.65
C VAL A 83 -3.98 -5.33 4.04
N ALA A 84 -3.72 -4.03 4.26
CA ALA A 84 -4.02 -3.35 5.53
C ALA A 84 -5.49 -3.51 5.95
N PHE A 85 -6.43 -3.29 5.02
CA PHE A 85 -7.86 -3.48 5.26
C PHE A 85 -8.24 -4.94 5.54
N LEU A 86 -7.75 -5.87 4.72
CA LEU A 86 -8.16 -7.28 4.77
C LEU A 86 -7.64 -7.99 6.02
N VAL A 87 -6.54 -7.53 6.62
CA VAL A 87 -6.07 -8.04 7.92
C VAL A 87 -7.18 -7.92 8.97
N GLY A 88 -7.82 -6.75 9.08
CA GLY A 88 -8.95 -6.54 9.97
C GLY A 88 -10.18 -7.35 9.56
N LYS A 89 -10.56 -7.30 8.27
CA LYS A 89 -11.76 -8.00 7.75
C LYS A 89 -11.70 -9.52 7.93
N TYR A 90 -10.54 -10.14 7.71
CA TYR A 90 -10.34 -11.57 7.84
C TYR A 90 -9.86 -12.02 9.21
N LYS A 91 -9.72 -11.08 10.17
CA LYS A 91 -9.20 -11.33 11.52
C LYS A 91 -7.88 -12.10 11.45
N ALA A 92 -6.94 -11.57 10.66
CA ALA A 92 -5.59 -12.08 10.58
C ALA A 92 -4.73 -11.43 11.66
N ASP A 93 -3.69 -12.16 12.09
CA ASP A 93 -2.73 -11.67 13.09
C ASP A 93 -1.71 -10.70 12.47
N ALA A 94 -1.45 -10.84 11.17
CA ALA A 94 -0.58 -9.94 10.40
C ALA A 94 -0.89 -10.00 8.89
N GLY A 95 -0.39 -9.01 8.16
CA GLY A 95 -0.38 -8.96 6.70
C GLY A 95 1.01 -8.70 6.15
N VAL A 96 1.28 -9.25 4.97
CA VAL A 96 2.51 -9.01 4.21
C VAL A 96 2.14 -8.53 2.82
N MET A 97 2.81 -7.49 2.35
CA MET A 97 2.71 -7.04 0.98
C MET A 97 4.07 -7.13 0.29
N LEU A 98 4.09 -7.81 -0.87
CA LEU A 98 5.29 -7.97 -1.69
C LEU A 98 5.29 -6.95 -2.81
N THR A 99 6.09 -5.90 -2.65
CA THR A 99 6.20 -4.80 -3.61
C THR A 99 7.38 -3.88 -3.31
N ALA A 100 7.85 -3.17 -4.33
CA ALA A 100 8.70 -1.99 -4.19
C ALA A 100 8.00 -0.68 -4.63
N SER A 101 6.66 -0.61 -4.59
CA SER A 101 5.86 0.58 -4.95
C SER A 101 6.20 1.09 -6.36
N HIS A 102 6.62 2.33 -6.50
CA HIS A 102 7.00 3.00 -7.76
C HIS A 102 8.35 2.58 -8.33
N ASN A 103 9.15 1.74 -7.66
CA ASN A 103 10.46 1.34 -8.19
C ASN A 103 10.34 0.51 -9.49
N PRO A 104 11.37 0.51 -10.36
CA PRO A 104 11.45 -0.37 -11.54
C PRO A 104 11.37 -1.87 -11.20
N CYS A 105 11.03 -2.72 -12.18
CA CYS A 105 10.63 -4.12 -11.98
C CYS A 105 11.71 -5.03 -11.34
N GLU A 106 12.99 -4.69 -11.45
CA GLU A 106 14.10 -5.43 -10.85
C GLU A 106 14.11 -5.34 -9.31
N PHE A 107 13.51 -4.29 -8.74
CA PHE A 107 13.35 -4.14 -7.30
C PHE A 107 12.10 -4.87 -6.83
N ASN A 108 12.14 -5.39 -5.61
CA ASN A 108 10.96 -5.82 -4.88
C ASN A 108 11.17 -5.53 -3.38
N GLY A 109 10.15 -5.76 -2.56
CA GLY A 109 10.20 -5.48 -1.14
C GLY A 109 9.18 -6.28 -0.35
N ILE A 110 9.30 -6.19 0.97
CA ILE A 110 8.44 -6.85 1.95
C ILE A 110 7.98 -5.78 2.94
N LYS A 111 6.71 -5.40 2.87
CA LYS A 111 6.03 -4.56 3.87
C LYS A 111 5.25 -5.46 4.82
N ILE A 112 5.28 -5.18 6.12
CA ILE A 112 4.58 -5.99 7.13
C ILE A 112 3.60 -5.11 7.90
N PHE A 113 2.38 -5.63 8.07
CA PHE A 113 1.29 -5.01 8.80
C PHE A 113 0.94 -5.84 10.03
N SER A 114 0.73 -5.19 11.18
CA SER A 114 0.19 -5.83 12.38
C SER A 114 -1.29 -6.16 12.22
N GLY A 115 -1.84 -6.95 13.15
CA GLY A 115 -3.26 -7.36 13.16
C GLY A 115 -4.29 -6.23 13.23
N ASP A 116 -3.85 -5.00 13.51
CA ASP A 116 -4.67 -3.78 13.46
C ASP A 116 -4.62 -3.07 12.09
N GLY A 117 -3.87 -3.61 11.12
CA GLY A 117 -3.75 -3.09 9.76
C GLY A 117 -2.71 -1.97 9.60
N TYR A 118 -2.00 -1.58 10.67
CA TYR A 118 -0.93 -0.57 10.59
C TYR A 118 0.44 -1.21 10.33
N LYS A 119 1.40 -0.39 9.88
CA LYS A 119 2.81 -0.82 9.78
C LYS A 119 3.36 -1.15 11.16
N LEU A 120 4.38 -2.01 11.20
CA LEU A 120 5.04 -2.38 12.44
C LEU A 120 5.72 -1.17 13.11
N PRO A 121 5.68 -1.06 14.45
CA PRO A 121 6.56 -0.16 15.19
C PRO A 121 8.04 -0.54 15.04
N ASP A 122 8.96 0.43 15.12
CA ASP A 122 10.42 0.21 15.07
C ASP A 122 10.88 -0.96 15.95
N ALA A 123 10.38 -1.01 17.19
CA ALA A 123 10.79 -2.02 18.15
C ALA A 123 10.48 -3.46 17.69
N LEU A 124 9.45 -3.66 16.85
CA LEU A 124 9.15 -4.98 16.27
C LEU A 124 9.97 -5.23 15.01
N GLU A 125 10.22 -4.22 14.18
CA GLU A 125 11.13 -4.33 13.03
C GLU A 125 12.55 -4.69 13.48
N GLU A 126 13.06 -4.02 14.52
CA GLU A 126 14.37 -4.29 15.13
C GLU A 126 14.46 -5.70 15.70
N GLN A 127 13.37 -6.22 16.29
CA GLN A 127 13.33 -7.62 16.73
C GLN A 127 13.41 -8.58 15.54
N ILE A 128 12.60 -8.39 14.50
CA ILE A 128 12.66 -9.23 13.29
C ILE A 128 14.06 -9.18 12.68
N GLU A 129 14.66 -7.99 12.61
CA GLU A 129 16.00 -7.79 12.08
C GLU A 129 17.08 -8.53 12.89
N ALA A 130 17.05 -8.46 14.22
CA ALA A 130 17.97 -9.19 15.09
C ALA A 130 17.86 -10.71 14.90
N ILE A 131 16.64 -11.25 14.76
CA ILE A 131 16.43 -12.68 14.48
C ILE A 131 17.02 -13.07 13.13
N VAL A 132 16.82 -12.25 12.10
CA VAL A 132 17.27 -12.55 10.72
C VAL A 132 18.79 -12.47 10.57
N LEU A 133 19.41 -11.45 11.17
CA LEU A 133 20.83 -11.14 10.99
C LEU A 133 21.75 -11.79 12.01
N ASP A 134 21.32 -11.81 13.28
CA ASP A 134 22.18 -12.18 14.40
C ASP A 134 21.81 -13.58 14.95
N GLY A 135 20.64 -14.09 14.57
CA GLY A 135 20.14 -15.40 15.02
C GLY A 135 19.53 -15.38 16.41
N ASP A 136 19.23 -14.20 16.94
CA ASP A 136 18.71 -13.93 18.29
C ASP A 136 17.21 -14.28 18.47
N GLY A 137 16.67 -15.16 17.61
CA GLY A 137 15.32 -15.69 17.77
C GLY A 137 15.10 -16.39 19.10
N ARG A 138 13.84 -16.53 19.52
CA ARG A 138 13.50 -17.48 20.58
C ARG A 138 14.04 -18.82 20.10
N GLY A 139 15.15 -19.25 20.71
CA GLY A 139 16.00 -20.31 20.17
C GLY A 139 15.16 -21.45 19.63
N ALA A 140 15.35 -21.76 18.34
CA ALA A 140 14.53 -22.68 17.56
C ALA A 140 13.85 -23.72 18.44
N GLY A 141 12.60 -23.47 18.82
CA GLY A 141 11.73 -24.54 19.28
C GLY A 141 11.77 -25.65 18.24
N GLU A 142 11.53 -26.90 18.64
CA GLU A 142 11.48 -27.98 17.66
C GLU A 142 10.55 -27.58 16.51
N ALA A 143 11.07 -27.66 15.29
CA ALA A 143 10.31 -27.28 14.11
C ALA A 143 8.99 -28.07 14.11
N PRO A 144 7.83 -27.40 13.93
CA PRO A 144 6.55 -28.09 13.88
C PRO A 144 6.56 -29.25 12.90
N VAL A 145 5.99 -30.39 13.31
CA VAL A 145 5.89 -31.60 12.49
C VAL A 145 4.45 -32.09 12.39
N GLY A 146 4.16 -32.89 11.37
CA GLY A 146 2.85 -33.48 11.19
C GLY A 146 1.74 -32.42 11.06
N GLY A 147 0.72 -32.51 11.91
CA GLY A 147 -0.42 -31.60 11.88
C GLY A 147 -0.13 -30.17 12.35
N ASP A 148 1.04 -29.93 12.95
CA ASP A 148 1.43 -28.62 13.47
C ASP A 148 2.13 -27.72 12.43
N VAL A 149 2.42 -28.26 11.23
CA VAL A 149 2.91 -27.45 10.11
C VAL A 149 1.80 -26.51 9.63
N GLY A 150 2.17 -25.25 9.35
CA GLY A 150 1.25 -24.24 8.85
C GLY A 150 0.60 -24.64 7.52
N ARG A 151 -0.66 -24.22 7.32
CA ARG A 151 -1.42 -24.49 6.10
C ARG A 151 -1.45 -23.28 5.19
N VAL A 152 -1.55 -23.54 3.89
CA VAL A 152 -1.74 -22.50 2.87
C VAL A 152 -3.17 -22.58 2.36
N SER A 153 -3.80 -21.42 2.18
CA SER A 153 -5.11 -21.26 1.56
C SER A 153 -5.12 -20.00 0.70
N GLU A 154 -6.15 -19.84 -0.13
CA GLU A 154 -6.33 -18.69 -1.00
C GLU A 154 -7.61 -17.94 -0.63
N ALA A 155 -7.61 -16.61 -0.83
CA ALA A 155 -8.77 -15.76 -0.63
C ALA A 155 -9.27 -15.22 -1.99
N PRO A 156 -10.03 -16.01 -2.77
CA PRO A 156 -10.46 -15.60 -4.12
C PRO A 156 -11.36 -14.36 -4.15
N GLN A 157 -11.94 -13.96 -3.01
CA GLN A 157 -12.78 -12.77 -2.87
C GLN A 157 -12.01 -11.52 -2.42
N ALA A 158 -10.69 -11.60 -2.16
CA ALA A 158 -9.91 -10.49 -1.60
C ALA A 158 -10.03 -9.18 -2.40
N VAL A 159 -9.91 -9.27 -3.73
CA VAL A 159 -10.06 -8.13 -4.65
C VAL A 159 -11.46 -7.53 -4.55
N ARG A 160 -12.52 -8.35 -4.61
CA ARG A 160 -13.91 -7.91 -4.52
C ARG A 160 -14.20 -7.25 -3.17
N ASP A 161 -13.74 -7.88 -2.09
CA ASP A 161 -13.94 -7.41 -0.73
C ASP A 161 -13.31 -6.04 -0.47
N TYR A 162 -12.18 -5.75 -1.12
CA TYR A 162 -11.55 -4.43 -1.10
C TYR A 162 -12.30 -3.41 -1.96
N ILE A 163 -12.70 -3.77 -3.18
CA ILE A 163 -13.50 -2.89 -4.06
C ILE A 163 -14.79 -2.47 -3.36
N ASP A 164 -15.52 -3.42 -2.76
CA ASP A 164 -16.75 -3.15 -2.02
C ASP A 164 -16.52 -2.18 -0.86
N HIS A 165 -15.40 -2.33 -0.13
CA HIS A 165 -15.05 -1.41 0.94
C HIS A 165 -14.81 0.00 0.42
N VAL A 166 -13.94 0.18 -0.58
CA VAL A 166 -13.65 1.51 -1.13
C VAL A 166 -14.91 2.14 -1.70
N LYS A 167 -15.69 1.39 -2.47
CA LYS A 167 -16.99 1.84 -3.03
C LYS A 167 -17.96 2.29 -1.92
N SER A 168 -18.00 1.59 -0.79
CA SER A 168 -18.89 1.95 0.33
C SER A 168 -18.59 3.31 0.96
N THR A 169 -17.40 3.87 0.73
CA THR A 169 -17.01 5.19 1.22
C THR A 169 -17.51 6.34 0.34
N VAL A 170 -17.96 6.03 -0.89
CA VAL A 170 -18.43 7.00 -1.88
C VAL A 170 -19.96 7.08 -1.84
N ALA A 171 -20.49 8.26 -1.54
CA ALA A 171 -21.93 8.48 -1.37
C ALA A 171 -22.65 8.97 -2.64
N PHE A 172 -21.94 9.06 -3.77
CA PHE A 172 -22.44 9.62 -5.03
C PHE A 172 -21.99 8.78 -6.22
N SER A 173 -22.66 8.98 -7.35
CA SER A 173 -22.32 8.38 -8.64
C SER A 173 -21.37 9.30 -9.42
N LEU A 174 -20.54 8.69 -10.26
CA LEU A 174 -19.68 9.31 -11.26
C LEU A 174 -20.33 9.28 -12.67
N ASP A 175 -21.64 9.02 -12.74
CA ASP A 175 -22.40 8.99 -14.00
C ASP A 175 -22.13 10.24 -14.86
N GLY A 176 -21.79 9.99 -16.13
CA GLY A 176 -21.52 11.04 -17.10
C GLY A 176 -20.07 11.54 -17.12
N MET A 177 -19.22 11.10 -16.18
CA MET A 177 -17.79 11.39 -16.21
C MET A 177 -17.02 10.38 -17.07
N LYS A 178 -16.09 10.87 -17.88
CA LYS A 178 -15.08 10.10 -18.61
C LYS A 178 -13.75 10.22 -17.89
N ILE A 179 -13.24 9.10 -17.39
CA ILE A 179 -12.04 9.09 -16.54
C ILE A 179 -10.97 8.22 -17.19
N GLY A 180 -9.78 8.80 -17.39
CA GLY A 180 -8.58 8.07 -17.77
C GLY A 180 -7.92 7.46 -16.54
N ILE A 181 -7.56 6.19 -16.58
CA ILE A 181 -7.01 5.49 -15.41
C ILE A 181 -5.68 4.84 -15.79
N ASP A 182 -4.58 5.39 -15.31
CA ASP A 182 -3.24 4.80 -15.39
C ASP A 182 -3.01 3.87 -14.20
N CYS A 183 -2.95 2.57 -14.46
CA CYS A 183 -2.76 1.55 -13.44
C CYS A 183 -1.28 1.20 -13.19
N ALA A 184 -0.33 1.88 -13.85
CA ALA A 184 1.11 1.65 -13.78
C ALA A 184 1.57 0.22 -14.11
N ASN A 185 0.76 -0.55 -14.84
CA ASN A 185 0.84 -2.01 -14.95
C ASN A 185 1.02 -2.69 -13.58
N GLY A 186 0.47 -2.08 -12.54
CA GLY A 186 0.59 -2.45 -11.13
C GLY A 186 -0.66 -3.13 -10.60
N SER A 187 -0.77 -3.18 -9.28
CA SER A 187 -1.88 -3.81 -8.57
C SER A 187 -3.25 -3.16 -8.82
N ALA A 188 -3.29 -1.87 -9.16
CA ALA A 188 -4.51 -1.16 -9.54
C ALA A 188 -5.21 -1.78 -10.77
N SER A 189 -4.46 -2.45 -11.66
CA SER A 189 -5.02 -3.17 -12.82
C SER A 189 -6.04 -4.26 -12.44
N ARG A 190 -6.05 -4.71 -11.18
CA ARG A 190 -7.02 -5.69 -10.66
C ARG A 190 -8.25 -5.08 -10.01
N THR A 191 -8.27 -3.78 -9.75
CA THR A 191 -9.30 -3.14 -8.93
C THR A 191 -9.96 -1.92 -9.59
N ALA A 192 -9.19 -1.09 -10.29
CA ALA A 192 -9.61 0.24 -10.69
C ALA A 192 -10.79 0.22 -11.68
N GLU A 193 -10.71 -0.54 -12.78
CA GLU A 193 -11.80 -0.57 -13.78
C GLU A 193 -13.15 -0.94 -13.16
N THR A 194 -13.16 -2.00 -12.34
CA THR A 194 -14.39 -2.45 -11.66
C THR A 194 -14.90 -1.39 -10.68
N LEU A 195 -14.02 -0.80 -9.85
CA LEU A 195 -14.40 0.23 -8.88
C LEU A 195 -15.03 1.45 -9.58
N PHE A 196 -14.35 2.02 -10.57
CA PHE A 196 -14.81 3.25 -11.23
C PHE A 196 -16.05 3.01 -12.10
N THR A 197 -16.12 1.89 -12.82
CA THR A 197 -17.30 1.52 -13.62
C THR A 197 -18.52 1.30 -12.72
N GLU A 198 -18.35 0.63 -11.58
CA GLU A 198 -19.44 0.43 -10.62
C GLU A 198 -19.88 1.70 -9.89
N LEU A 199 -19.04 2.73 -9.88
CA LEU A 199 -19.39 4.08 -9.45
C LEU A 199 -20.07 4.89 -10.57
N GLY A 200 -20.17 4.38 -11.81
CA GLY A 200 -20.86 5.03 -12.93
C GLY A 200 -19.96 5.73 -13.95
N ALA A 201 -18.63 5.73 -13.76
CA ALA A 201 -17.71 6.39 -14.67
C ALA A 201 -17.54 5.61 -15.99
N GLN A 202 -17.34 6.34 -17.09
CA GLN A 202 -16.86 5.80 -18.35
C GLN A 202 -15.34 5.73 -18.30
N CYS A 203 -14.79 4.53 -18.11
CA CYS A 203 -13.36 4.33 -17.90
C CYS A 203 -12.62 4.21 -19.23
N SER A 204 -11.47 4.87 -19.34
CA SER A 204 -10.47 4.64 -20.39
C SER A 204 -9.18 4.20 -19.72
N MET A 205 -8.90 2.90 -19.80
CA MET A 205 -7.77 2.28 -19.11
C MET A 205 -6.45 2.55 -19.83
N PHE A 206 -5.39 2.75 -19.05
CA PHE A 206 -4.02 2.95 -19.52
C PHE A 206 -3.07 2.16 -18.61
N ALA A 207 -2.04 1.55 -19.20
CA ALA A 207 -1.08 0.70 -18.50
C ALA A 207 -1.76 -0.29 -17.52
N ASP A 208 -2.68 -1.09 -18.03
CA ASP A 208 -3.51 -2.04 -17.27
C ASP A 208 -3.29 -3.51 -17.66
N ASP A 209 -2.31 -3.80 -18.52
CA ASP A 209 -1.96 -5.16 -18.96
C ASP A 209 -0.58 -5.58 -18.42
N PRO A 210 -0.49 -5.96 -17.14
CA PRO A 210 0.77 -6.36 -16.53
C PRO A 210 1.31 -7.66 -17.10
N ASN A 211 2.60 -7.68 -17.45
CA ASN A 211 3.30 -8.87 -17.99
C ASN A 211 4.43 -9.39 -17.09
N GLY A 212 4.55 -8.85 -15.87
CA GLY A 212 5.60 -9.21 -14.91
C GLY A 212 6.81 -8.28 -14.90
N VAL A 213 7.07 -7.54 -15.98
CA VAL A 213 8.28 -6.72 -16.13
C VAL A 213 8.00 -5.26 -16.50
N ASN A 214 6.76 -4.92 -16.86
CA ASN A 214 6.35 -3.57 -17.31
C ASN A 214 5.75 -2.67 -16.21
N VAL A 215 5.81 -3.08 -14.93
CA VAL A 215 5.32 -2.24 -13.82
C VAL A 215 6.13 -0.94 -13.73
N ASN A 216 5.43 0.18 -13.61
CA ASN A 216 5.99 1.55 -13.59
C ASN A 216 6.88 1.92 -14.80
N ASP A 217 6.88 1.13 -15.88
CA ASP A 217 7.70 1.44 -17.05
C ASP A 217 7.04 2.55 -17.86
N SER A 218 7.54 3.78 -17.70
CA SER A 218 7.07 4.96 -18.43
C SER A 218 5.56 5.24 -18.26
N CYS A 219 5.01 4.81 -17.12
CA CYS A 219 3.62 4.97 -16.70
C CYS A 219 3.52 5.13 -15.18
N GLY A 220 2.32 5.43 -14.69
CA GLY A 220 2.01 5.60 -13.28
C GLY A 220 2.30 7.00 -12.74
N SER A 221 2.08 7.19 -11.45
CA SER A 221 2.17 8.49 -10.78
C SER A 221 3.55 9.17 -10.87
N THR A 222 4.63 8.42 -11.11
CA THR A 222 5.98 8.96 -11.31
C THR A 222 6.30 9.33 -12.76
N HIS A 223 5.45 8.96 -13.72
CA HIS A 223 5.58 9.20 -15.15
C HIS A 223 4.23 9.67 -15.73
N ILE A 224 3.76 10.82 -15.23
CA ILE A 224 2.42 11.33 -15.49
C ILE A 224 2.21 11.83 -16.92
N GLU A 225 3.28 12.13 -17.65
CA GLU A 225 3.23 12.82 -18.95
C GLU A 225 2.47 12.03 -20.01
N SER A 226 2.47 10.70 -19.89
CA SER A 226 1.69 9.81 -20.76
C SER A 226 0.19 9.96 -20.49
N LEU A 227 -0.21 10.04 -19.22
CA LEU A 227 -1.60 10.26 -18.83
C LEU A 227 -2.08 11.68 -19.19
N GLU A 228 -1.24 12.70 -19.02
CA GLU A 228 -1.54 14.09 -19.42
C GLU A 228 -1.96 14.18 -20.88
N LYS A 229 -1.20 13.55 -21.78
CA LYS A 229 -1.54 13.47 -23.21
C LYS A 229 -2.79 12.65 -23.44
N PHE A 230 -2.89 11.48 -22.79
CA PHE A 230 -4.01 10.57 -22.94
C PHE A 230 -5.36 11.23 -22.60
N VAL A 231 -5.40 12.04 -21.53
CA VAL A 231 -6.59 12.80 -21.13
C VAL A 231 -7.03 13.79 -22.21
N VAL A 232 -6.09 14.58 -22.75
CA VAL A 232 -6.40 15.59 -23.78
C VAL A 232 -6.78 14.94 -25.11
N GLU A 233 -6.03 13.93 -25.56
CA GLU A 233 -6.26 13.24 -26.83
C GLU A 233 -7.62 12.53 -26.88
N ASN A 234 -8.10 12.02 -25.75
CA ASN A 234 -9.38 11.33 -25.65
C ASN A 234 -10.53 12.22 -25.13
N ALA A 235 -10.27 13.51 -24.89
CA ALA A 235 -11.24 14.47 -24.34
C ALA A 235 -11.92 13.93 -23.06
N LEU A 236 -11.11 13.46 -22.12
CA LEU A 236 -11.56 12.95 -20.81
C LEU A 236 -11.76 14.11 -19.83
N ASP A 237 -12.65 13.93 -18.85
CA ASP A 237 -12.96 14.95 -17.84
C ASP A 237 -11.88 15.01 -16.75
N ALA A 238 -11.20 13.88 -16.49
CA ALA A 238 -10.08 13.77 -15.58
C ALA A 238 -9.23 12.53 -15.88
N GLY A 239 -7.98 12.54 -15.40
CA GLY A 239 -7.12 11.37 -15.32
C GLY A 239 -6.77 11.05 -13.87
N VAL A 240 -6.58 9.77 -13.57
CA VAL A 240 -6.07 9.27 -12.29
C VAL A 240 -4.90 8.33 -12.56
N ALA A 241 -3.76 8.57 -11.89
CA ALA A 241 -2.58 7.72 -11.97
C ALA A 241 -2.25 7.10 -10.61
N PHE A 242 -2.13 5.79 -10.60
CA PHE A 242 -1.63 5.02 -9.46
C PHE A 242 -0.13 4.72 -9.64
N ASP A 243 0.53 4.26 -8.58
CA ASP A 243 1.83 3.59 -8.69
C ASP A 243 1.68 2.06 -8.63
N GLY A 244 2.80 1.34 -8.72
CA GLY A 244 2.84 -0.13 -8.84
C GLY A 244 2.04 -0.89 -7.79
N ASP A 245 1.96 -0.39 -6.55
CA ASP A 245 1.19 -1.00 -5.46
C ASP A 245 -0.02 -0.19 -4.99
N ALA A 246 -0.33 0.90 -5.71
CA ALA A 246 -1.49 1.75 -5.53
C ALA A 246 -1.64 2.28 -4.09
N ASP A 247 -0.52 2.66 -3.47
CA ASP A 247 -0.50 3.45 -2.24
C ASP A 247 -0.37 4.96 -2.52
N ARG A 248 -0.16 5.34 -3.79
CA ARG A 248 -0.20 6.72 -4.26
C ARG A 248 -1.25 6.92 -5.33
N CYS A 249 -1.82 8.12 -5.33
CA CYS A 249 -2.76 8.57 -6.35
C CYS A 249 -2.46 10.04 -6.71
N LEU A 250 -2.20 10.30 -7.99
CA LEU A 250 -2.17 11.65 -8.56
C LEU A 250 -3.28 11.79 -9.59
N ALA A 251 -3.64 13.02 -9.93
CA ALA A 251 -4.67 13.29 -10.91
C ALA A 251 -4.17 14.21 -12.03
N VAL A 252 -4.93 14.25 -13.11
CA VAL A 252 -4.74 15.12 -14.27
C VAL A 252 -6.07 15.77 -14.58
N ASP A 253 -6.09 17.09 -14.77
CA ASP A 253 -7.31 17.80 -15.14
C ASP A 253 -7.66 17.69 -16.64
N GLU A 254 -8.81 18.23 -17.05
CA GLU A 254 -9.32 18.15 -18.42
C GLU A 254 -8.41 18.83 -19.46
N LYS A 255 -7.43 19.62 -19.01
CA LYS A 255 -6.45 20.32 -19.86
C LYS A 255 -5.09 19.63 -19.89
N GLY A 256 -4.98 18.46 -19.28
CA GLY A 256 -3.73 17.71 -19.20
C GLY A 256 -2.75 18.31 -18.19
N ARG A 257 -3.22 18.98 -17.13
CA ARG A 257 -2.34 19.52 -16.08
C ARG A 257 -2.32 18.60 -14.88
N LEU A 258 -1.12 18.27 -14.39
CA LEU A 258 -0.92 17.56 -13.13
C LEU A 258 -1.63 18.26 -11.95
N VAL A 259 -2.35 17.44 -11.19
CA VAL A 259 -2.92 17.70 -9.88
C VAL A 259 -2.15 16.82 -8.89
N ASP A 260 -1.10 17.37 -8.29
CA ASP A 260 -0.23 16.64 -7.37
C ASP A 260 -0.90 16.37 -6.00
N GLY A 261 -0.19 15.67 -5.10
CA GLY A 261 -0.73 15.30 -3.78
C GLY A 261 -1.13 16.51 -2.92
N ASP A 262 -0.47 17.66 -3.06
CA ASP A 262 -0.85 18.87 -2.31
C ASP A 262 -2.19 19.42 -2.82
N TYR A 263 -2.44 19.40 -4.13
CA TYR A 263 -3.75 19.77 -4.68
C TYR A 263 -4.85 18.78 -4.28
N VAL A 264 -4.57 17.47 -4.33
CA VAL A 264 -5.54 16.45 -3.91
C VAL A 264 -5.89 16.64 -2.43
N MET A 265 -4.87 16.83 -1.57
CA MET A 265 -5.09 17.15 -0.16
C MET A 265 -5.92 18.42 0.02
N ALA A 266 -5.70 19.46 -0.78
CA ALA A 266 -6.43 20.72 -0.66
C ALA A 266 -7.92 20.54 -0.97
N ILE A 267 -8.24 19.83 -2.06
CA ILE A 267 -9.60 19.51 -2.48
C ILE A 267 -10.31 18.69 -1.39
N CYS A 268 -9.68 17.61 -0.93
CA CYS A 268 -10.26 16.72 0.09
C CYS A 268 -10.42 17.42 1.45
N ALA A 269 -9.44 18.20 1.89
CA ALA A 269 -9.50 18.92 3.16
C ALA A 269 -10.61 19.99 3.16
N ALA A 270 -10.78 20.74 2.07
CA ALA A 270 -11.87 21.70 1.93
C ALA A 270 -13.25 21.03 1.99
N ASP A 271 -13.43 19.91 1.28
CA ASP A 271 -14.68 19.15 1.33
C ASP A 271 -14.95 18.59 2.74
N LEU A 272 -13.96 17.92 3.36
CA LEU A 272 -14.06 17.40 4.74
C LEU A 272 -14.42 18.51 5.72
N LYS A 273 -13.78 19.68 5.62
CA LYS A 273 -14.07 20.83 6.47
C LYS A 273 -15.48 21.37 6.25
N SER A 274 -15.91 21.53 5.00
CA SER A 274 -17.25 22.04 4.67
C SER A 274 -18.37 21.15 5.24
N ARG A 275 -18.11 19.85 5.35
CA ARG A 275 -19.02 18.85 5.95
C ARG A 275 -18.85 18.70 7.46
N GLY A 276 -17.95 19.46 8.10
CA GLY A 276 -17.64 19.35 9.52
C GLY A 276 -16.98 18.03 9.92
N LYS A 277 -16.31 17.36 8.98
CA LYS A 277 -15.68 16.04 9.15
C LYS A 277 -14.14 16.11 9.26
N LEU A 278 -13.52 17.26 9.02
CA LEU A 278 -12.07 17.43 9.20
C LEU A 278 -11.76 17.58 10.70
N ALA A 279 -11.12 16.56 11.29
CA ALA A 279 -10.80 16.55 12.71
C ALA A 279 -9.91 17.75 13.07
N GLN A 280 -10.33 18.52 14.07
CA GLN A 280 -9.62 19.72 14.56
C GLN A 280 -9.35 20.78 13.48
N ASN A 281 -10.02 20.70 12.32
CA ASN A 281 -9.72 21.50 11.14
C ASN A 281 -8.23 21.45 10.75
N ALA A 282 -7.56 20.32 10.95
CA ALA A 282 -6.13 20.17 10.71
C ALA A 282 -5.84 19.19 9.56
N VAL A 283 -4.77 19.46 8.81
CA VAL A 283 -4.20 18.56 7.80
C VAL A 283 -2.75 18.30 8.15
N VAL A 284 -2.37 17.02 8.19
CA VAL A 284 -0.98 16.63 8.44
C VAL A 284 -0.23 16.46 7.12
N GLY A 285 0.96 17.03 7.00
CA GLY A 285 1.83 16.79 5.85
C GLY A 285 3.30 16.76 6.24
N THR A 286 4.18 16.71 5.26
CA THR A 286 5.63 16.74 5.50
C THR A 286 6.19 18.13 5.25
N ILE A 287 7.44 18.36 5.65
CA ILE A 287 8.19 19.58 5.31
C ILE A 287 8.35 19.83 3.80
N MET A 288 8.04 18.85 2.95
CA MET A 288 8.12 18.98 1.49
C MET A 288 6.87 19.64 0.88
N THR A 289 5.77 19.72 1.62
CA THR A 289 4.52 20.35 1.17
C THR A 289 4.75 21.80 0.76
N ASN A 290 4.16 22.17 -0.37
CA ASN A 290 4.33 23.48 -1.00
C ASN A 290 3.81 24.63 -0.11
N MET A 291 4.46 25.79 -0.13
CA MET A 291 3.99 26.98 0.58
C MET A 291 2.58 27.44 0.17
N GLY A 292 2.18 27.20 -1.08
CA GLY A 292 0.82 27.47 -1.56
C GLY A 292 -0.23 26.67 -0.81
N PHE A 293 0.06 25.43 -0.44
CA PHE A 293 -0.84 24.60 0.37
C PHE A 293 -0.97 25.11 1.80
N MET A 294 0.15 25.53 2.42
CA MET A 294 0.13 26.17 3.74
C MET A 294 -0.73 27.43 3.73
N ARG A 295 -0.56 28.27 2.69
CA ARG A 295 -1.37 29.48 2.52
C ARG A 295 -2.85 29.18 2.31
N PHE A 296 -3.16 28.16 1.51
CA PHE A 296 -4.51 27.67 1.32
C PHE A 296 -5.15 27.22 2.64
N CYS A 297 -4.40 26.52 3.51
CA CYS A 297 -4.89 26.14 4.83
C CYS A 297 -5.23 27.37 5.67
N GLU A 298 -4.32 28.36 5.76
CA GLU A 298 -4.55 29.62 6.49
C GLU A 298 -5.80 30.36 6.01
N ASP A 299 -5.91 30.58 4.69
CA ASP A 299 -7.00 31.33 4.08
C ASP A 299 -8.37 30.63 4.26
N ASN A 300 -8.36 29.32 4.45
CA ASN A 300 -9.55 28.51 4.72
C ASN A 300 -9.70 28.17 6.20
N GLY A 301 -8.93 28.75 7.12
CA GLY A 301 -9.00 28.54 8.57
C GLY A 301 -8.68 27.11 9.01
N MET A 302 -7.81 26.42 8.29
CA MET A 302 -7.28 25.10 8.63
C MET A 302 -5.88 25.23 9.24
N GLN A 303 -5.53 24.28 10.10
CA GLN A 303 -4.19 24.15 10.65
C GLN A 303 -3.39 23.18 9.79
N PHE A 304 -2.14 23.53 9.47
CA PHE A 304 -1.22 22.62 8.81
C PHE A 304 -0.18 22.11 9.81
N GLU A 305 -0.12 20.80 9.99
CA GLU A 305 0.81 20.13 10.90
C GLU A 305 1.92 19.46 10.11
N SER A 306 3.13 20.01 10.20
CA SER A 306 4.28 19.52 9.44
C SER A 306 5.06 18.45 10.21
N THR A 307 5.48 17.42 9.48
CA THR A 307 6.27 16.29 9.97
C THR A 307 7.54 16.09 9.12
N LYS A 308 8.43 15.19 9.55
CA LYS A 308 9.57 14.76 8.72
C LYS A 308 9.06 14.01 7.48
N VAL A 309 9.89 13.94 6.44
CA VAL A 309 9.56 13.19 5.21
C VAL A 309 9.37 11.70 5.50
N GLY A 310 8.29 11.12 4.96
CA GLY A 310 7.92 9.72 5.12
C GLY A 310 6.51 9.55 5.69
N ASP A 311 5.69 8.78 4.98
CA ASP A 311 4.31 8.41 5.34
C ASP A 311 4.11 8.00 6.82
N ARG A 312 5.10 7.31 7.39
CA ARG A 312 5.09 6.89 8.78
C ARG A 312 5.00 8.07 9.75
N TYR A 313 5.74 9.15 9.53
CA TYR A 313 5.71 10.31 10.44
C TYR A 313 4.40 11.07 10.34
N VAL A 314 3.79 11.10 9.14
CA VAL A 314 2.45 11.64 8.92
C VAL A 314 1.44 10.84 9.74
N LEU A 315 1.43 9.52 9.60
CA LEU A 315 0.52 8.63 10.33
C LEU A 315 0.73 8.69 11.85
N GLU A 316 1.98 8.67 12.33
CA GLU A 316 2.31 8.79 13.75
C GLU A 316 1.76 10.09 14.34
N ARG A 317 1.95 11.23 13.65
CA ARG A 317 1.41 12.52 14.06
C ARG A 317 -0.13 12.51 14.07
N MET A 318 -0.76 11.95 13.04
CA MET A 318 -2.22 11.84 12.97
C MET A 318 -2.78 11.08 14.17
N ARG A 319 -2.14 9.96 14.55
CA ARG A 319 -2.59 9.13 15.68
C ARG A 319 -2.35 9.77 17.03
N GLN A 320 -1.19 10.41 17.24
CA GLN A 320 -0.83 11.03 18.51
C GLN A 320 -1.80 12.16 18.88
N ASP A 321 -2.15 12.98 17.90
CA ASP A 321 -2.91 14.21 18.14
C ASP A 321 -4.40 14.06 17.75
N GLY A 322 -4.82 12.93 17.17
CA GLY A 322 -6.21 12.67 16.81
C GLY A 322 -6.69 13.38 15.54
N TYR A 323 -5.82 13.51 14.54
CA TYR A 323 -6.16 13.98 13.20
C TYR A 323 -6.65 12.83 12.32
N ASN A 324 -7.47 13.13 11.31
CA ASN A 324 -8.07 12.12 10.44
C ASN A 324 -7.77 12.32 8.94
N PHE A 325 -6.91 13.27 8.59
CA PHE A 325 -6.52 13.53 7.22
C PHE A 325 -5.08 14.05 7.14
N GLY A 326 -4.31 13.53 6.19
CA GLY A 326 -2.93 13.94 5.95
C GLY A 326 -2.33 13.20 4.76
N GLY A 327 -1.12 13.56 4.35
CA GLY A 327 -0.47 12.92 3.22
C GLY A 327 0.83 13.58 2.78
N GLU A 328 1.27 13.22 1.58
CA GLU A 328 2.50 13.70 0.95
C GLU A 328 2.22 14.20 -0.48
N GLN A 329 3.04 15.15 -0.97
CA GLN A 329 2.96 15.67 -2.34
C GLN A 329 3.07 14.56 -3.41
N SER A 330 3.70 13.44 -3.07
CA SER A 330 3.82 12.24 -3.91
C SER A 330 2.49 11.55 -4.23
N GLY A 331 1.40 11.91 -3.55
CA GLY A 331 0.08 11.31 -3.70
C GLY A 331 -0.24 10.21 -2.69
N HIS A 332 0.62 10.00 -1.68
CA HIS A 332 0.31 9.11 -0.55
C HIS A 332 -0.54 9.87 0.47
N ILE A 333 -1.83 9.58 0.56
CA ILE A 333 -2.86 10.34 1.31
C ILE A 333 -3.74 9.38 2.11
#